data_AF-A0A9R0X386-F1
#
_entry.id   AF-A0A9R0X386-F1
#
_cell.length_a   1.000
_cell.length_b   1.000
_cell.length_c   1.000
_cell.angle_alpha   90.00
_cell.angle_beta   90.00
_cell.angle_gamma   90.00
#
_symmetry.space_group_name_H-M   'P 1'
#
loop_
_entity.id
_entity.type
_entity.pdbx_description
1 polymer ?
#
loop_
_entity_poly.entity_id
_entity_poly.type
_entity_poly.pdbx_seq_one_letter_code
_entity_poly.pdbx_strand_id
1 'polypeptide(L)'
;MATRPRSGRTQLGSHLQIGRLELVSVVIKPSNQLKITFLEAKDITELGTLKEASKLFVPGGAKIYSARTIKVKDQEGIRTYYFYEFRFDRQHVALMATVDSGKTYIAAATAPETRWETDGVTLRSAAVSMSLA
;
A
#
# COMPACT_ATOMS: atom_id res chain seq x y z
N MET A 1 -28.41 -47.19 -26.97
CA MET A 1 -27.17 -47.02 -27.76
C MET A 1 -26.49 -45.74 -27.26
N ALA A 2 -25.37 -45.89 -26.57
CA ALA A 2 -24.63 -44.80 -25.94
C ALA A 2 -23.54 -44.27 -26.88
N THR A 3 -23.39 -42.96 -27.00
CA THR A 3 -22.21 -42.33 -27.62
C THR A 3 -21.73 -41.18 -26.74
N ARG A 4 -20.48 -41.32 -26.29
CA ARG A 4 -19.69 -40.33 -25.53
C ARG A 4 -18.90 -39.42 -26.51
N PRO A 5 -18.33 -38.30 -26.03
CA PRO A 5 -18.35 -37.00 -26.73
C PRO A 5 -17.11 -36.70 -27.59
N ARG A 6 -17.25 -35.73 -28.51
CA ARG A 6 -16.13 -35.14 -29.25
C ARG A 6 -15.69 -33.81 -28.63
N SER A 7 -14.38 -33.77 -28.38
CA SER A 7 -13.54 -32.63 -28.04
C SER A 7 -13.81 -31.38 -28.90
N GLY A 8 -13.97 -30.24 -28.24
CA GLY A 8 -13.94 -28.91 -28.83
C GLY A 8 -13.26 -27.96 -27.86
N ARG A 9 -11.95 -27.77 -28.01
CA ARG A 9 -11.25 -26.63 -27.42
C ARG A 9 -11.73 -25.36 -28.12
N THR A 10 -12.35 -24.45 -27.38
CA THR A 10 -12.52 -23.06 -27.81
C THR A 10 -11.97 -22.16 -26.71
N GLN A 11 -10.71 -21.75 -26.90
CA GLN A 11 -10.12 -20.61 -26.22
C GLN A 11 -10.51 -19.36 -27.00
N LEU A 12 -11.47 -18.58 -26.49
CA LEU A 12 -11.72 -17.18 -26.85
C LEU A 12 -12.22 -16.54 -25.56
N GLY A 13 -11.31 -16.07 -24.71
CA GLY A 13 -10.82 -14.71 -24.83
C GLY A 13 -11.60 -13.87 -23.83
N SER A 14 -11.22 -13.92 -22.56
CA SER A 14 -11.69 -12.96 -21.58
C SER A 14 -11.23 -11.58 -22.03
N HIS A 15 -12.11 -10.89 -22.73
CA HIS A 15 -12.01 -9.48 -23.02
C HIS A 15 -12.23 -8.73 -21.70
N LEU A 16 -11.27 -8.86 -20.77
CA LEU A 16 -11.10 -7.86 -19.73
C LEU A 16 -10.57 -6.64 -20.48
N GLN A 17 -11.48 -5.78 -20.88
CA GLN A 17 -11.15 -4.42 -21.27
C GLN A 17 -10.52 -3.82 -20.01
N ILE A 18 -9.18 -3.82 -19.95
CA ILE A 18 -8.39 -3.24 -18.86
C ILE A 18 -8.54 -1.72 -19.00
N GLY A 19 -9.71 -1.22 -18.64
CA GLY A 19 -10.02 0.19 -18.54
C GLY A 19 -9.37 0.71 -17.27
N ARG A 20 -8.21 1.34 -17.42
CA ARG A 20 -7.72 2.48 -16.62
C ARG A 20 -8.23 2.48 -15.17
N LEU A 21 -7.69 1.60 -14.32
CA LEU A 21 -8.01 1.59 -12.90
C LEU A 21 -7.22 2.69 -12.19
N GLU A 22 -7.86 3.84 -12.00
CA GLU A 22 -7.53 4.77 -10.92
C GLU A 22 -7.96 4.10 -9.61
N LEU A 23 -7.00 3.68 -8.79
CA LEU A 23 -7.27 2.88 -7.59
C LEU A 23 -6.73 3.60 -6.35
N VAL A 24 -7.61 4.29 -5.64
CA VAL A 24 -7.34 4.67 -4.25
C VAL A 24 -7.68 3.46 -3.40
N SER A 25 -6.66 2.73 -2.95
CA SER A 25 -6.85 1.51 -2.16
C SER A 25 -6.35 1.73 -0.74
N VAL A 26 -7.28 1.98 0.18
CA VAL A 26 -6.97 1.97 1.61
C VAL A 26 -6.90 0.51 2.07
N VAL A 27 -5.71 0.02 2.41
CA VAL A 27 -5.51 -1.35 2.88
C VAL A 27 -5.19 -1.33 4.37
N ILE A 28 -6.22 -1.48 5.20
CA ILE A 28 -6.02 -1.71 6.64
C ILE A 28 -5.73 -3.19 6.83
N LYS A 29 -4.45 -3.55 7.02
CA LYS A 29 -4.08 -4.93 7.37
C LYS A 29 -3.98 -5.05 8.89
N PRO A 30 -4.79 -5.87 9.57
CA PRO A 30 -4.49 -6.24 10.94
C PRO A 30 -3.10 -6.90 10.98
N SER A 31 -2.26 -6.55 11.98
CA SER A 31 -0.85 -6.96 12.09
C SER A 31 -0.60 -8.48 12.13
N ASN A 32 -1.64 -9.32 12.12
CA ASN A 32 -1.54 -10.77 12.24
C ASN A 32 -0.92 -11.49 11.02
N GLN A 33 -0.51 -10.77 9.97
CA GLN A 33 0.24 -11.29 8.81
C GLN A 33 1.70 -10.82 8.70
N LEU A 34 2.21 -10.05 9.67
CA LEU A 34 3.60 -9.58 9.71
C LEU A 34 4.27 -10.10 11.00
N LYS A 35 5.58 -10.42 10.92
CA LYS A 35 6.37 -11.13 11.97
C LYS A 35 6.00 -10.71 13.41
N ILE A 36 6.03 -11.69 14.33
CA ILE A 36 5.68 -11.65 15.77
C ILE A 36 6.07 -10.35 16.51
N THR A 37 7.16 -9.69 16.12
CA THR A 37 7.61 -8.39 16.65
C THR A 37 6.60 -7.24 16.47
N PHE A 38 5.63 -7.37 15.56
CA PHE A 38 4.59 -6.37 15.32
C PHE A 38 3.50 -6.33 16.39
N LEU A 39 3.33 -7.40 17.19
CA LEU A 39 2.22 -7.52 18.14
C LEU A 39 2.37 -6.65 19.39
N GLU A 40 3.59 -6.18 19.70
CA GLU A 40 3.90 -5.42 20.92
C GLU A 40 4.24 -3.95 20.66
N ALA A 41 4.51 -3.59 19.41
CA ALA A 41 4.95 -2.23 19.05
C ALA A 41 3.84 -1.22 19.32
N LYS A 42 4.17 -0.14 20.05
CA LYS A 42 3.24 0.96 20.34
C LYS A 42 3.42 2.13 19.39
N ASP A 43 4.62 2.32 18.85
CA ASP A 43 4.93 3.32 17.83
C ASP A 43 5.71 2.70 16.66
N ILE A 44 5.55 3.26 15.45
CA ILE A 44 6.21 2.76 14.23
C ILE A 44 7.75 2.82 14.32
N THR A 45 8.31 3.69 15.15
CA THR A 45 9.76 3.80 15.38
C THR A 45 10.34 2.56 16.06
N GLU A 46 9.51 1.77 16.76
CA GLU A 46 9.91 0.48 17.33
C GLU A 46 10.14 -0.59 16.25
N LEU A 47 9.62 -0.37 15.03
CA LEU A 47 9.93 -1.22 13.86
C LEU A 47 11.29 -0.88 13.21
N GLY A 48 12.02 0.09 13.76
CA GLY A 48 13.31 0.58 13.29
C GLY A 48 13.23 1.94 12.61
N THR A 49 14.37 2.40 12.10
CA THR A 49 14.45 3.67 11.38
C THR A 49 13.61 3.66 10.10
N LEU A 50 13.29 4.85 9.56
CA LEU A 50 12.58 5.01 8.28
C LEU A 50 13.15 4.12 7.16
N LYS A 51 14.47 3.96 7.10
CA LYS A 51 15.16 3.11 6.11
C LYS A 51 15.02 1.62 6.41
N GLU A 52 15.14 1.21 7.67
CA GLU A 52 15.01 -0.19 8.08
C GLU A 52 13.57 -0.68 7.92
N ALA A 53 12.62 0.11 8.41
CA ALA A 53 11.19 -0.15 8.30
C ALA A 53 10.70 -0.18 6.84
N SER A 54 11.38 0.52 5.91
CA SER A 54 11.00 0.49 4.48
C SER A 54 10.96 -0.93 3.91
N LYS A 55 11.79 -1.86 4.42
CA LYS A 55 11.80 -3.27 3.99
C LYS A 55 10.52 -4.03 4.31
N LEU A 56 9.68 -3.50 5.21
CA LEU A 56 8.40 -4.07 5.61
C LEU A 56 7.25 -3.56 4.74
N PHE A 57 7.36 -2.35 4.19
CA PHE A 57 6.29 -1.64 3.49
C PHE A 57 6.52 -1.48 2.00
N VAL A 58 7.78 -1.49 1.56
CA VAL A 58 8.19 -1.27 0.17
C VAL A 58 8.71 -2.59 -0.40
N PRO A 59 8.14 -3.09 -1.52
CA PRO A 59 8.61 -4.31 -2.16
C PRO A 59 10.08 -4.21 -2.60
N GLY A 60 10.80 -5.34 -2.55
CA GLY A 60 12.15 -5.43 -3.09
C GLY A 60 12.20 -5.07 -4.58
N GLY A 61 13.19 -4.28 -4.98
CA GLY A 61 13.36 -3.81 -6.35
C GLY A 61 12.52 -2.58 -6.72
N ALA A 62 11.72 -2.04 -5.81
CA ALA A 62 11.05 -0.76 -6.02
C ALA A 62 12.05 0.40 -6.08
N LYS A 63 11.76 1.40 -6.93
CA LYS A 63 12.52 2.65 -6.98
C LYS A 63 11.88 3.65 -6.01
N ILE A 64 12.53 3.91 -4.88
CA ILE A 64 12.05 4.91 -3.91
C ILE A 64 12.37 6.31 -4.43
N TYR A 65 11.35 7.16 -4.48
CA TYR A 65 11.44 8.58 -4.84
C TYR A 65 11.57 9.46 -3.59
N SER A 66 10.79 9.14 -2.55
CA SER A 66 10.82 9.88 -1.29
C SER A 66 10.53 8.95 -0.11
N ALA A 67 11.12 9.27 1.03
CA ALA A 67 10.76 8.68 2.30
C ALA A 67 10.79 9.77 3.37
N ARG A 68 9.78 9.83 4.24
CA ARG A 68 9.65 10.89 5.26
C ARG A 68 9.07 10.34 6.55
N THR A 69 9.52 10.90 7.67
CA THR A 69 8.85 10.76 8.97
C THR A 69 7.91 11.94 9.16
N ILE A 70 6.66 11.68 9.49
CA ILE A 70 5.63 12.68 9.74
C ILE A 70 5.15 12.47 11.18
N LYS A 71 5.15 13.53 11.98
CA LYS A 71 4.63 13.51 13.35
C LYS A 71 3.35 14.33 13.39
N VAL A 72 2.25 13.69 13.79
CA VAL A 72 0.95 14.35 13.92
C VAL A 72 0.61 14.39 15.40
N LYS A 73 0.23 15.57 15.90
CA LYS A 73 -0.26 15.72 17.27
C LYS A 73 -1.78 15.58 17.26
N ASP A 74 -2.30 14.64 18.04
CA ASP A 74 -3.73 14.41 18.24
C ASP A 74 -4.10 14.57 19.73
N GLN A 75 -5.29 14.11 20.13
CA GLN A 75 -5.78 14.20 21.50
C GLN A 75 -5.07 13.22 22.45
N GLU A 76 -4.50 12.12 21.94
CA GLU A 76 -3.87 11.06 22.72
C GLU A 76 -2.34 11.24 22.82
N GLY A 77 -1.74 12.02 21.92
CA GLY A 77 -0.33 12.36 21.98
C GLY A 77 0.26 12.79 20.64
N ILE A 78 1.54 12.45 20.44
CA ILE A 78 2.22 12.62 19.16
C ILE A 78 2.34 11.23 18.53
N ARG A 79 1.69 11.05 17.38
CA ARG A 79 1.73 9.82 16.60
C ARG A 79 2.73 9.95 15.45
N THR A 80 3.60 8.96 15.31
CA THR A 80 4.59 8.92 14.24
C THR A 80 4.09 8.11 13.05
N TYR A 81 4.26 8.66 11.86
CA TYR A 81 3.94 8.04 10.58
C TYR A 81 5.18 7.98 9.71
N TYR A 82 5.34 6.88 8.98
CA TYR A 82 6.31 6.77 7.89
C TYR A 82 5.60 6.88 6.56
N PHE A 83 6.13 7.74 5.71
CA PHE A 83 5.67 7.94 4.35
C PHE A 83 6.72 7.46 3.37
N TYR A 84 6.30 6.75 2.34
CA TYR A 84 7.12 6.27 1.23
C TYR A 84 6.43 6.58 -0.09
N GLU A 85 7.16 7.21 -1.01
CA GLU A 85 6.75 7.40 -2.41
C GLU A 85 7.71 6.61 -3.28
N PHE A 86 7.20 5.67 -4.07
CA PHE A 86 8.02 4.75 -4.85
C PHE A 86 7.31 4.25 -6.10
N ARG A 87 8.09 3.75 -7.05
CA ARG A 87 7.57 3.02 -8.21
C ARG A 87 7.77 1.51 -8.03
N PHE A 88 6.70 0.76 -8.30
CA PHE A 88 6.72 -0.68 -8.36
C PHE A 88 5.78 -1.17 -9.47
N ASP A 89 6.25 -2.09 -10.31
CA ASP A 89 5.49 -2.66 -11.44
C ASP A 89 4.69 -1.64 -12.28
N ARG A 90 5.36 -0.58 -12.75
CA ARG A 90 4.78 0.55 -13.53
C ARG A 90 3.74 1.40 -12.79
N GLN A 91 3.50 1.15 -11.51
CA GLN A 91 2.66 1.97 -10.66
C GLN A 91 3.53 2.91 -9.83
N HIS A 92 3.05 4.14 -9.69
CA HIS A 92 3.54 5.08 -8.70
C HIS A 92 2.67 4.93 -7.45
N VAL A 93 3.31 4.80 -6.30
CA VAL A 93 2.68 4.52 -5.01
C VAL A 93 3.09 5.59 -4.02
N ALA A 94 2.10 6.20 -3.35
CA ALA A 94 2.30 6.93 -2.10
C ALA A 94 1.71 6.08 -0.97
N LEU A 95 2.53 5.73 0.01
CA LEU A 95 2.17 4.86 1.13
C LEU A 95 2.47 5.58 2.44
N MET A 96 1.48 5.63 3.32
CA MET A 96 1.62 6.10 4.69
C MET A 96 1.35 4.93 5.64
N ALA A 97 2.22 4.74 6.63
CA ALA A 97 2.09 3.70 7.64
C ALA A 97 2.26 4.27 9.05
N THR A 98 1.53 3.71 10.02
CA THR A 98 1.73 3.93 11.45
C THR A 98 1.43 2.65 12.23
N VAL A 99 1.82 2.62 13.50
CA VAL A 99 1.49 1.55 14.43
C VAL A 99 0.73 2.16 15.60
N ASP A 100 -0.34 1.49 16.01
CA ASP A 100 -1.05 1.77 17.24
C ASP A 100 -1.43 0.46 17.93
N SER A 101 -1.12 0.33 19.21
CA SER A 101 -1.60 -0.80 20.03
C SER A 101 -1.32 -2.18 19.40
N GLY A 102 -0.12 -2.39 18.84
CA GLY A 102 0.28 -3.62 18.14
C GLY A 102 -0.36 -3.82 16.75
N LYS A 103 -1.16 -2.86 16.27
CA LYS A 103 -1.81 -2.87 14.95
C LYS A 103 -1.11 -1.90 14.01
N THR A 104 -0.85 -2.35 12.79
CA THR A 104 -0.25 -1.55 11.73
C THR A 104 -1.33 -1.03 10.81
N TYR A 105 -1.35 0.27 10.59
CA TYR A 105 -2.31 0.93 9.73
C TYR A 105 -1.56 1.46 8.52
N ILE A 106 -2.09 1.16 7.33
CA ILE A 106 -1.46 1.53 6.06
C ILE A 106 -2.54 2.16 5.17
N ALA A 107 -2.24 3.35 4.68
CA ALA A 107 -2.99 3.99 3.60
C ALA A 107 -2.09 4.09 2.37
N ALA A 108 -2.59 3.69 1.21
CA ALA A 108 -1.84 3.79 -0.02
C ALA A 108 -2.70 4.35 -1.16
N ALA A 109 -2.11 5.22 -1.96
CA ALA A 109 -2.67 5.69 -3.21
C ALA A 109 -1.75 5.23 -4.35
N THR A 110 -2.33 4.63 -5.38
CA THR A 110 -1.58 4.11 -6.52
C THR A 110 -2.17 4.61 -7.84
N ALA A 111 -1.29 4.98 -8.77
CA ALA A 111 -1.70 5.25 -10.15
C ALA A 111 -0.55 5.00 -11.14
N PRO A 112 -0.85 4.78 -12.42
CA PRO A 112 0.17 4.71 -13.46
C PRO A 112 0.99 6.00 -13.54
N GLU A 113 2.26 5.90 -13.94
CA GLU A 113 3.20 7.03 -13.97
C GLU A 113 2.67 8.22 -14.80
N THR A 114 2.03 7.96 -15.93
CA THR A 114 1.40 8.98 -16.79
C THR A 114 0.26 9.76 -16.12
N ARG A 115 -0.40 9.17 -15.13
CA ARG A 115 -1.47 9.81 -14.35
C ARG A 115 -0.94 10.49 -13.11
N TRP A 116 0.13 9.95 -12.53
CA TRP A 116 0.76 10.54 -11.34
C TRP A 116 1.24 11.97 -11.57
N GLU A 117 1.66 12.31 -12.79
CA GLU A 117 2.04 13.68 -13.15
C GLU A 117 0.89 14.68 -13.01
N THR A 118 -0.35 14.24 -13.26
CA THR A 118 -1.55 15.09 -13.17
C THR A 118 -2.18 15.02 -11.78
N ASP A 119 -2.38 13.81 -11.26
CA ASP A 119 -3.20 13.55 -10.06
C ASP A 119 -2.36 13.34 -8.79
N GLY A 120 -1.04 13.32 -8.90
CA GLY A 120 -0.12 12.94 -7.82
C GLY A 120 -0.23 13.82 -6.58
N VAL A 121 -0.61 15.10 -6.72
CA VAL A 121 -0.88 15.97 -5.56
C VAL A 121 -2.06 15.44 -4.76
N THR A 122 -3.19 15.19 -5.42
CA THR A 122 -4.41 14.66 -4.79
C THR A 122 -4.16 13.26 -4.19
N LEU A 123 -3.44 12.40 -4.92
CA LEU A 123 -3.13 11.04 -4.46
C LEU A 123 -2.21 11.03 -3.24
N ARG A 124 -1.18 11.88 -3.21
CA ARG A 124 -0.33 12.05 -2.01
C ARG A 124 -1.15 12.57 -0.83
N SER A 125 -2.01 13.56 -1.05
CA SER A 125 -2.88 14.09 0.00
C SER A 125 -3.82 13.03 0.56
N ALA A 126 -4.39 12.17 -0.28
CA ALA A 126 -5.24 11.07 0.17
C ALA A 126 -4.49 10.03 1.02
N ALA A 127 -3.24 9.72 0.69
CA ALA A 127 -2.42 8.83 1.51
C ALA A 127 -2.04 9.49 2.85
N VAL A 128 -1.72 10.79 2.84
CA VAL A 128 -1.28 11.53 4.03
C VAL A 128 -2.43 11.92 4.96
N SER A 129 -3.67 11.96 4.47
CA SER A 129 -4.86 12.25 5.29
C SER A 129 -5.28 11.09 6.21
N MET A 130 -4.50 10.01 6.29
CA MET A 130 -4.76 8.94 7.24
C MET A 130 -4.64 9.47 8.67
N SER A 131 -5.75 9.39 9.41
CA SER A 131 -5.83 9.68 10.83
C SER A 131 -6.46 8.48 11.54
N LEU A 132 -5.86 8.05 12.64
CA LEU A 132 -6.47 7.10 13.57
C LEU A 132 -7.26 7.89 14.61
N ALA A 133 -8.44 7.39 14.96
CA ALA A 133 -9.35 7.94 15.96
C ALA A 133 -9.43 6.99 17.16
#